data_AF-A0A2V9JTU1-F1
#
_entry.id   AF-A0A2V9JTU1-F1
#
_cell.length_a   1.000
_cell.length_b   1.000
_cell.length_c   1.000
_cell.angle_alpha   90.00
_cell.angle_beta   90.00
_cell.angle_gamma   90.00
#
_symmetry.space_group_name_H-M   'P 1'
#
loop_
_entity.id
_entity.type
_entity.pdbx_description
1 polymer ?
#
loop_
_entity_poly.entity_id
_entity_poly.type
_entity_poly.pdbx_seq_one_letter_code
_entity_poly.pdbx_strand_id
1 'polypeptide(L)'
;DGAHWTRVAPHWWFMRPGLWGTWDREHVALAKPIVRDDKILFYYTGHNVPCGSGLSGHLQHDLVHKVVEGQRLGYAIGLATLRLDGFVSLEGYEIGGTVTTRPLVFEGSRLIFNARAPEKPFSGMAGADAQTGRASPPVSSVGPHGTLKIEIQDAAGAPLPGFTAADFDVFSGDRVHQVATWKGRADLGALGGKTVRLKFFLHNAALYSFQFAPERPKPEPMNRLCPGCRGRPRASVAG
;
A
#
# COMPACT_ATOMS: atom_id res chain seq x y z
N ASP A 1 -5.97 -16.57 -13.39
CA ASP A 1 -7.11 -17.54 -13.37
C ASP A 1 -7.36 -18.14 -11.99
N GLY A 2 -6.58 -17.81 -10.96
CA GLY A 2 -6.73 -18.41 -9.62
C GLY A 2 -6.18 -19.83 -9.52
N ALA A 3 -5.65 -20.39 -10.61
CA ALA A 3 -5.00 -21.69 -10.67
C ALA A 3 -3.47 -21.57 -10.87
N HIS A 4 -3.04 -20.61 -11.69
CA HIS A 4 -1.65 -20.30 -11.94
C HIS A 4 -1.23 -19.05 -11.16
N TRP A 5 -0.27 -19.24 -10.27
CA TRP A 5 0.27 -18.18 -9.41
C TRP A 5 1.74 -17.97 -9.72
N THR A 6 2.11 -16.74 -10.06
CA THR A 6 3.51 -16.33 -10.20
C THR A 6 3.89 -15.46 -9.02
N ARG A 7 4.90 -15.89 -8.25
CA ARG A 7 5.38 -15.13 -7.10
C ARG A 7 6.29 -14.01 -7.58
N VAL A 8 5.91 -12.76 -7.31
CA VAL A 8 6.63 -11.56 -7.79
C VAL A 8 8.00 -11.39 -7.11
N ALA A 9 8.18 -11.92 -5.90
CA ALA A 9 9.46 -11.92 -5.18
C ALA A 9 9.65 -13.25 -4.42
N PRO A 10 10.16 -14.32 -5.08
CA PRO A 10 10.20 -15.66 -4.50
C PRO A 10 11.10 -15.78 -3.27
N HIS A 11 12.12 -14.93 -3.14
CA HIS A 11 13.07 -14.94 -2.03
C HIS A 11 12.74 -13.94 -0.91
N TRP A 12 11.63 -13.20 -1.03
CA TRP A 12 11.19 -12.30 0.03
C TRP A 12 10.05 -12.92 0.83
N TRP A 13 10.31 -13.08 2.12
CA TRP A 13 9.27 -13.36 3.10
C TRP A 13 8.39 -12.12 3.24
N PHE A 14 7.09 -12.32 3.01
CA PHE A 14 6.08 -11.27 3.15
C PHE A 14 6.05 -10.73 4.59
N MET A 15 6.09 -11.63 5.57
CA MET A 15 6.24 -11.29 6.98
C MET A 15 7.42 -12.06 7.55
N ARG A 16 8.38 -11.33 8.13
CA ARG A 16 9.57 -11.90 8.77
C ARG A 16 9.32 -12.05 10.27
N PRO A 17 9.99 -12.99 10.95
CA PRO A 17 10.12 -12.94 12.39
C PRO A 17 10.70 -11.59 12.84
N GLY A 18 10.34 -11.18 14.05
CA GLY A 18 10.84 -9.94 14.61
C GLY A 18 12.35 -9.96 14.84
N LEU A 19 12.92 -8.79 15.12
CA LEU A 19 14.34 -8.66 15.45
C LEU A 19 14.65 -9.32 16.79
N TRP A 20 15.94 -9.52 17.08
CA TRP A 20 16.36 -9.98 18.40
C TRP A 20 15.76 -9.11 19.53
N GLY A 21 15.31 -9.75 20.60
CA GLY A 21 14.67 -9.07 21.73
C GLY A 21 13.18 -8.74 21.53
N THR A 22 12.60 -9.01 20.36
CA THR A 22 11.15 -8.90 20.15
C THR A 22 10.41 -10.19 20.51
N TRP A 23 9.12 -10.07 20.78
CA TRP A 23 8.26 -11.16 21.24
C TRP A 23 7.94 -12.19 20.15
N ASP A 24 8.17 -11.87 18.88
CA ASP A 24 7.88 -12.70 17.70
C ASP A 24 9.15 -13.09 16.90
N ARG A 25 10.32 -13.04 17.55
CA ARG A 25 11.63 -13.27 16.93
C ARG A 25 11.88 -14.68 16.40
N GLU A 26 11.27 -15.71 16.99
CA GLU A 26 11.57 -17.10 16.63
C GLU A 26 10.73 -17.55 15.44
N HIS A 27 9.44 -17.21 15.43
CA HIS A 27 8.58 -17.51 14.29
C HIS A 27 7.26 -16.73 14.33
N VAL A 28 6.67 -16.60 13.15
CA VAL A 28 5.42 -15.89 12.90
C VAL A 28 4.53 -16.80 12.05
N ALA A 29 3.27 -16.97 12.48
CA ALA A 29 2.23 -17.63 11.69
C ALA A 29 1.03 -16.71 11.52
N LEU A 30 0.60 -16.56 10.27
CA LEU A 30 -0.47 -15.65 9.85
C LEU A 30 -1.83 -16.35 9.88
N ALA A 31 -2.83 -15.70 10.46
CA ALA A 31 -4.22 -16.04 10.20
C ALA A 31 -4.66 -15.49 8.82
N LYS A 32 -5.86 -15.88 8.37
CA LYS A 32 -6.46 -15.30 7.16
C LYS A 32 -6.61 -13.78 7.34
N PRO A 33 -6.12 -12.96 6.39
CA PRO A 33 -6.26 -11.51 6.48
C PRO A 33 -7.73 -11.07 6.42
N ILE A 34 -8.03 -9.98 7.13
CA ILE A 34 -9.34 -9.35 7.16
C ILE A 34 -9.23 -7.98 6.49
N VAL A 35 -10.05 -7.71 5.48
CA VAL A 35 -10.13 -6.38 4.88
C VAL A 35 -11.17 -5.57 5.64
N ARG A 36 -10.76 -4.39 6.13
CA ARG A 36 -11.63 -3.46 6.85
C ARG A 36 -11.09 -2.04 6.74
N ASP A 37 -11.99 -1.09 6.47
CA ASP A 37 -11.68 0.35 6.48
C ASP A 37 -10.44 0.70 5.62
N ASP A 38 -10.40 0.19 4.38
CA ASP A 38 -9.28 0.34 3.43
C ASP A 38 -7.92 -0.18 3.94
N LYS A 39 -7.94 -1.10 4.90
CA LYS A 39 -6.77 -1.80 5.42
C LYS A 39 -6.94 -3.30 5.34
N ILE A 40 -5.82 -3.99 5.20
CA ILE A 40 -5.70 -5.43 5.36
C ILE A 40 -5.10 -5.67 6.74
N LEU A 41 -5.88 -6.32 7.60
CA LEU A 41 -5.50 -6.67 8.96
C LEU A 41 -4.97 -8.10 8.97
N PHE A 42 -3.73 -8.26 9.42
CA PHE A 42 -3.08 -9.54 9.63
C PHE A 42 -2.99 -9.79 11.14
N TYR A 43 -3.94 -10.54 11.67
CA TYR A 43 -3.77 -11.15 12.98
C TYR A 43 -2.80 -12.31 12.82
N TYR A 44 -1.77 -12.33 13.66
CA TYR A 44 -0.73 -13.35 13.59
C TYR A 44 -0.36 -13.81 14.98
N THR A 45 0.09 -15.06 15.08
CA THR A 45 0.73 -15.59 16.28
C THR A 45 2.23 -15.50 16.12
N GLY A 46 2.91 -15.08 17.18
CA GLY A 46 4.36 -15.04 17.24
C GLY A 46 4.87 -15.64 18.55
N HIS A 47 6.13 -16.03 18.55
CA HIS A 47 6.84 -16.53 19.72
C HIS A 47 8.31 -16.12 19.71
N ASN A 48 8.87 -15.97 20.91
CA ASN A 48 10.27 -15.64 21.17
C ASN A 48 11.04 -16.77 21.89
N VAL A 49 10.42 -17.96 21.93
CA VAL A 49 11.03 -19.23 22.31
C VAL A 49 10.80 -20.24 21.18
N PRO A 50 11.67 -21.25 21.00
CA PRO A 50 11.48 -22.31 20.02
C PRO A 50 10.13 -22.99 20.19
N CYS A 51 9.50 -23.38 19.08
CA CYS A 51 8.16 -23.98 19.06
C CYS A 51 8.03 -25.22 19.95
N GLY A 52 9.12 -25.98 20.14
CA GLY A 52 9.19 -27.14 21.03
C GLY A 52 9.16 -26.83 22.53
N SER A 53 9.24 -25.55 22.93
CA SER A 53 9.26 -25.16 24.36
C SER A 53 7.95 -25.46 25.10
N GLY A 54 6.85 -25.71 24.37
CA GLY A 54 5.62 -26.20 24.99
C GLY A 54 5.70 -27.65 25.52
N LEU A 55 6.73 -28.41 25.15
CA LEU A 55 6.91 -29.80 25.56
C LEU A 55 7.64 -29.88 26.90
N SER A 56 7.15 -30.72 27.82
CA SER A 56 7.69 -30.87 29.18
C SER A 56 9.16 -31.29 29.26
N GLY A 57 9.70 -31.90 28.20
CA GLY A 57 11.12 -32.28 28.11
C GLY A 57 12.04 -31.23 27.47
N HIS A 58 11.52 -30.07 27.06
CA HIS A 58 12.33 -29.04 26.40
C HIS A 58 13.10 -28.20 27.42
N LEU A 59 14.36 -27.88 27.14
CA LEU A 59 15.24 -27.11 28.04
C LEU A 59 14.67 -25.74 28.45
N GLN A 60 13.81 -25.17 27.60
CA GLN A 60 13.19 -23.86 27.83
C GLN A 60 11.72 -23.96 28.26
N HIS A 61 11.23 -25.15 28.62
CA HIS A 61 9.84 -25.34 29.05
C HIS A 61 9.48 -24.46 30.24
N ASP A 62 10.35 -24.44 31.26
CA ASP A 62 10.14 -23.66 32.48
C ASP A 62 10.24 -22.14 32.25
N LEU A 63 10.67 -21.69 31.08
CA LEU A 63 10.74 -20.28 30.72
C LEU A 63 9.47 -19.77 30.06
N VAL A 64 8.60 -20.65 29.56
CA VAL A 64 7.36 -20.25 28.88
C VAL A 64 6.45 -19.51 29.88
N HIS A 65 5.87 -18.40 29.43
CA HIS A 65 5.03 -17.46 30.19
C HIS A 65 5.73 -16.64 31.28
N LYS A 66 7.04 -16.84 31.52
CA LYS A 66 7.83 -16.02 32.44
C LYS A 66 8.31 -14.74 31.78
N VAL A 67 8.62 -13.75 32.61
CA VAL A 67 9.30 -12.52 32.17
C VAL A 67 10.78 -12.67 32.47
N VAL A 68 11.62 -12.56 31.45
CA VAL A 68 13.08 -12.60 31.55
C VAL A 68 13.60 -11.34 30.88
N GLU A 69 14.43 -10.57 31.58
CA GLU A 69 15.01 -9.31 31.06
C GLU A 69 13.95 -8.33 30.50
N GLY A 70 12.79 -8.26 31.17
CA GLY A 70 11.69 -7.38 30.77
C GLY A 70 10.86 -7.86 29.57
N GLN A 71 11.17 -9.03 29.00
CA GLN A 71 10.42 -9.65 27.91
C GLN A 71 9.61 -10.84 28.43
N ARG A 72 8.32 -10.90 28.09
CA ARG A 72 7.50 -12.09 28.33
C ARG A 72 7.88 -13.16 27.30
N LEU A 73 8.37 -14.30 27.77
CA LEU A 73 8.68 -15.45 26.95
C LEU A 73 7.43 -16.29 26.67
N GLY A 74 7.32 -16.82 25.45
CA GLY A 74 6.20 -17.65 25.02
C GLY A 74 5.46 -17.07 23.81
N TYR A 75 4.15 -17.34 23.77
CA TYR A 75 3.30 -17.04 22.63
C TYR A 75 2.49 -15.76 22.86
N ALA A 76 2.31 -14.97 21.81
CA ALA A 76 1.36 -13.88 21.81
C ALA A 76 0.70 -13.70 20.43
N ILE A 77 -0.32 -12.85 20.39
CA ILE A 77 -1.02 -12.46 19.18
C ILE A 77 -0.66 -11.01 18.86
N GLY A 78 -0.24 -10.78 17.62
CA GLY A 78 0.05 -9.47 17.07
C GLY A 78 -0.96 -9.07 16.01
N LEU A 79 -0.97 -7.78 15.71
CA LEU A 79 -1.72 -7.20 14.60
C LEU A 79 -0.75 -6.42 13.71
N ALA A 80 -0.58 -6.87 12.47
CA ALA A 80 0.05 -6.10 11.42
C ALA A 80 -1.02 -5.53 10.49
N THR A 81 -0.81 -4.32 9.98
CA THR A 81 -1.73 -3.66 9.06
C THR A 81 -1.04 -3.26 7.77
N LEU A 82 -1.69 -3.51 6.65
CA LEU A 82 -1.28 -3.02 5.34
C LEU A 82 -2.40 -2.15 4.76
N ARG A 83 -2.08 -1.11 3.98
CA ARG A 83 -3.11 -0.40 3.19
C ARG A 83 -3.71 -1.36 2.16
N LEU A 84 -4.99 -1.18 1.82
CA LEU A 84 -5.60 -1.90 0.70
C LEU A 84 -4.78 -1.64 -0.58
N ASP A 85 -4.55 -2.68 -1.37
CA ASP A 85 -3.67 -2.70 -2.55
C ASP A 85 -2.23 -2.19 -2.30
N GLY A 86 -1.75 -2.25 -1.07
CA GLY A 86 -0.46 -1.70 -0.64
C GLY A 86 0.76 -2.58 -0.76
N PHE A 87 0.68 -3.71 -1.46
CA PHE A 87 1.72 -4.74 -1.44
C PHE A 87 3.03 -4.30 -2.11
N VAL A 88 2.94 -3.45 -3.13
CA VAL A 88 4.06 -2.93 -3.92
C VAL A 88 3.75 -1.48 -4.29
N SER A 89 4.77 -0.64 -4.36
CA SER A 89 4.70 0.74 -4.82
C SER A 89 5.70 1.01 -5.94
N LEU A 90 5.35 1.95 -6.83
CA LEU A 90 6.28 2.68 -7.67
C LEU A 90 6.61 4.00 -6.97
N GLU A 91 7.89 4.27 -6.74
CA GLU A 91 8.34 5.41 -5.94
C GLU A 91 9.15 6.40 -6.77
N GLY A 92 8.80 7.68 -6.65
CA GLY A 92 9.66 8.79 -7.04
C GLY A 92 10.27 9.39 -5.78
N TYR A 93 11.59 9.32 -5.65
CA TYR A 93 12.34 9.91 -4.52
C TYR A 93 12.54 11.43 -4.74
N GLU A 94 13.56 12.02 -4.13
CA GLU A 94 13.79 13.48 -4.13
C GLU A 94 14.02 14.06 -5.53
N ILE A 95 14.74 13.35 -6.41
CA ILE A 95 14.92 13.77 -7.82
C ILE A 95 13.60 13.66 -8.61
N GLY A 96 12.62 12.94 -8.06
CA GLY A 96 11.40 12.54 -8.72
C GLY A 96 11.61 11.42 -9.74
N GLY A 97 10.54 11.07 -10.43
CA GLY A 97 10.55 10.05 -11.46
C GLY A 97 9.27 10.08 -12.28
N THR A 98 9.31 9.48 -13.46
CA THR A 98 8.12 9.29 -14.29
C THR A 98 7.94 7.83 -14.68
N VAL A 99 6.70 7.40 -14.77
CA VAL A 99 6.34 6.08 -15.27
C VAL A 99 5.20 6.21 -16.27
N THR A 100 5.34 5.53 -17.40
CA THR A 100 4.30 5.48 -18.43
C THR A 100 3.81 4.05 -18.58
N THR A 101 2.50 3.86 -18.55
CA THR A 101 1.89 2.54 -18.75
C THR A 101 2.06 2.05 -20.19
N ARG A 102 1.89 0.74 -20.38
CA ARG A 102 1.57 0.20 -21.70
C ARG A 102 0.20 0.76 -22.16
N PRO A 103 -0.08 0.78 -23.48
CA PRO A 103 -1.41 1.14 -23.97
C PRO A 103 -2.48 0.29 -23.30
N LEU A 104 -3.55 0.94 -22.87
CA LEU A 104 -4.65 0.32 -22.16
C LEU A 104 -5.96 0.98 -22.58
N VAL A 105 -7.02 0.19 -22.63
CA VAL A 105 -8.35 0.68 -23.04
C VAL A 105 -9.01 1.34 -21.83
N PHE A 106 -9.49 2.56 -22.01
CA PHE A 106 -10.19 3.28 -20.96
C PHE A 106 -11.63 2.77 -20.82
N GLU A 107 -11.99 2.30 -19.63
CA GLU A 107 -13.33 1.77 -19.33
C GLU A 107 -13.98 2.55 -18.18
N GLY A 108 -15.23 2.98 -18.35
CA GLY A 108 -15.92 3.78 -17.34
C GLY A 108 -15.74 5.29 -17.55
N SER A 109 -15.68 6.06 -16.46
CA SER A 109 -15.77 7.53 -16.50
C SER A 109 -14.84 8.24 -15.51
N ARG A 110 -14.10 7.50 -14.69
CA ARG A 110 -13.20 8.03 -13.64
C ARG A 110 -11.89 7.27 -13.65
N LEU A 111 -10.79 7.98 -13.42
CA LEU A 111 -9.51 7.38 -13.04
C LEU A 111 -9.36 7.52 -11.52
N ILE A 112 -9.08 6.39 -10.86
CA ILE A 112 -8.96 6.31 -9.42
C ILE A 112 -7.61 5.69 -9.09
N PHE A 113 -6.90 6.27 -8.14
CA PHE A 113 -5.58 5.81 -7.76
C PHE A 113 -5.39 5.76 -6.25
N ASN A 114 -4.46 4.90 -5.87
CA ASN A 114 -4.01 4.65 -4.53
C ASN A 114 -2.58 5.16 -4.42
N ALA A 115 -2.36 6.23 -3.66
CA ALA A 115 -1.06 6.86 -3.56
C ALA A 115 -0.81 7.51 -2.20
N ARG A 116 0.47 7.68 -1.91
CA ARG A 116 0.97 8.47 -0.78
C ARG A 116 1.99 9.48 -1.30
N ALA A 117 1.74 10.75 -1.02
CA ALA A 117 2.62 11.88 -1.29
C ALA A 117 2.60 12.76 -0.02
N PRO A 118 3.65 12.76 0.81
CA PRO A 118 3.62 13.44 2.10
C PRO A 118 3.55 14.97 1.94
N GLU A 119 2.65 15.62 2.67
CA GLU A 119 2.57 17.09 2.66
C GLU A 119 3.76 17.74 3.37
N LYS A 120 4.33 17.06 4.37
CA LYS A 120 5.47 17.51 5.18
C LYS A 120 6.63 16.51 5.12
N PRO A 121 7.89 16.97 5.30
CA PRO A 121 9.03 16.08 5.47
C PRO A 121 8.85 15.11 6.62
N PHE A 122 9.42 13.92 6.52
CA PHE A 122 9.46 12.99 7.63
C PHE A 122 10.31 13.59 8.75
N SER A 123 9.72 13.79 9.93
CA SER A 123 10.35 14.52 11.06
C SER A 123 11.60 13.84 11.65
N GLY A 124 11.97 12.65 11.17
CA GLY A 124 13.19 11.94 11.58
C GLY A 124 14.43 12.20 10.71
N MET A 125 14.31 12.93 9.59
CA MET A 125 15.43 13.35 8.72
C MET A 125 15.53 14.87 8.58
N ALA A 126 14.84 15.63 9.44
CA ALA A 126 15.07 17.06 9.55
C ALA A 126 16.37 17.30 10.32
N GLY A 127 17.50 17.27 9.61
CA GLY A 127 18.69 17.97 10.05
C GLY A 127 19.19 17.49 11.39
N ALA A 128 19.00 18.24 12.48
CA ALA A 128 19.81 18.11 13.70
C ALA A 128 21.28 17.93 13.32
N ASP A 129 21.92 19.05 13.03
CA ASP A 129 23.36 19.10 12.86
C ASP A 129 24.05 18.19 13.91
N ALA A 130 24.73 17.15 13.44
CA ALA A 130 25.35 16.13 14.31
C ALA A 130 26.40 16.74 15.28
N GLN A 131 26.74 18.01 15.10
CA GLN A 131 27.67 18.77 15.94
C GLN A 131 27.03 19.78 16.90
N THR A 132 25.75 20.14 16.77
CA THR A 132 25.21 21.38 17.39
C THR A 132 23.82 21.23 18.04
N GLY A 133 23.08 20.14 17.74
CA GLY A 133 21.75 19.89 18.28
C GLY A 133 20.71 20.95 17.91
N ARG A 134 20.99 21.82 16.94
CA ARG A 134 20.04 22.80 16.41
C ARG A 134 19.30 22.21 15.23
N ALA A 135 17.97 22.35 15.27
CA ALA A 135 17.14 22.11 14.09
C ALA A 135 17.70 22.97 12.94
N SER A 136 18.04 22.34 11.82
CA SER A 136 18.35 23.08 10.60
C SER A 136 17.20 24.05 10.32
N PRO A 137 17.49 25.31 9.93
CA PRO A 137 16.44 26.28 9.63
C PRO A 137 15.45 25.64 8.67
N PRO A 138 14.14 25.82 8.86
CA PRO A 138 13.15 25.22 7.98
C PRO A 138 13.47 25.72 6.57
N VAL A 139 13.92 24.82 5.70
CA VAL A 139 13.84 25.07 4.26
C VAL A 139 12.35 25.14 4.00
N SER A 140 11.82 26.35 4.02
CA SER A 140 10.44 26.64 3.68
C SER A 140 10.29 26.35 2.20
N SER A 141 10.17 25.08 1.83
CA SER A 141 9.70 24.71 0.50
C SER A 141 8.29 25.27 0.37
N VAL A 142 8.10 26.25 -0.52
CA VAL A 142 6.79 26.76 -0.88
C VAL A 142 6.06 25.65 -1.62
N GLY A 143 5.32 24.81 -0.89
CA GLY A 143 4.58 23.68 -1.43
C GLY A 143 4.71 22.39 -0.61
N PRO A 144 3.89 21.38 -0.92
CA PRO A 144 3.95 20.08 -0.25
C PRO A 144 5.27 19.36 -0.51
N HIS A 145 5.74 18.60 0.47
CA HIS A 145 7.01 17.85 0.37
C HIS A 145 7.01 16.77 -0.72
N GLY A 146 5.86 16.15 -0.98
CA GLY A 146 5.67 15.19 -2.05
C GLY A 146 4.44 15.52 -2.89
N THR A 147 4.55 15.23 -4.19
CA THR A 147 3.51 15.48 -5.18
C THR A 147 3.38 14.33 -6.15
N LEU A 148 2.16 14.14 -6.65
CA LEU A 148 1.85 13.25 -7.75
C LEU A 148 1.04 14.02 -8.81
N LYS A 149 1.43 13.86 -10.07
CA LYS A 149 0.64 14.34 -11.23
C LYS A 149 0.39 13.22 -12.21
N ILE A 150 -0.71 13.33 -12.96
CA ILE A 150 -1.09 12.35 -13.99
C ILE A 150 -1.37 13.07 -15.30
N GLU A 151 -0.83 12.52 -16.37
CA GLU A 151 -1.11 12.91 -17.74
C GLU A 151 -1.73 11.73 -18.48
N ILE A 152 -2.77 11.99 -19.26
CA ILE A 152 -3.33 11.02 -20.19
C ILE A 152 -2.77 11.31 -21.58
N GLN A 153 -2.22 10.28 -22.21
CA GLN A 153 -1.68 10.33 -23.55
C GLN A 153 -2.50 9.43 -24.48
N ASP A 154 -2.45 9.70 -25.78
CA ASP A 154 -2.98 8.81 -26.79
C ASP A 154 -2.15 7.51 -26.92
N ALA A 155 -2.54 6.63 -27.83
CA ALA A 155 -1.82 5.37 -28.09
C ALA A 155 -0.37 5.59 -28.57
N ALA A 156 -0.11 6.70 -29.26
CA ALA A 156 1.20 7.09 -29.78
C ALA A 156 2.10 7.76 -28.71
N GLY A 157 1.53 8.14 -27.56
CA GLY A 157 2.22 8.80 -26.46
C GLY A 157 2.15 10.33 -26.51
N ALA A 158 1.32 10.91 -27.37
CA ALA A 158 1.08 12.35 -27.38
C ALA A 158 0.11 12.73 -26.24
N PRO A 159 0.42 13.76 -25.43
CA PRO A 159 -0.47 14.24 -24.37
C PRO A 159 -1.83 14.70 -24.92
N LEU A 160 -2.92 14.26 -24.29
CA LEU A 160 -4.27 14.70 -24.68
C LEU A 160 -4.55 16.11 -24.14
N PRO A 161 -4.97 17.07 -24.98
CA PRO A 161 -5.34 18.40 -24.53
C PRO A 161 -6.43 18.37 -23.45
N GLY A 162 -6.23 19.11 -22.35
CA GLY A 162 -7.13 19.13 -21.20
C GLY A 162 -6.92 17.98 -20.19
N PHE A 163 -6.04 17.02 -20.50
CA PHE A 163 -5.64 15.94 -19.60
C PHE A 163 -4.10 15.88 -19.43
N THR A 164 -3.43 17.02 -19.59
CA THR A 164 -1.98 17.14 -19.46
C THR A 164 -1.55 17.18 -18.00
N ALA A 165 -0.27 16.95 -17.72
CA ALA A 165 0.26 17.12 -16.36
C ALA A 165 0.15 18.56 -15.82
N ALA A 166 0.05 19.56 -16.71
CA ALA A 166 -0.15 20.96 -16.34
C ALA A 166 -1.61 21.28 -16.01
N ASP A 167 -2.55 20.55 -16.60
CA ASP A 167 -3.98 20.67 -16.29
C ASP A 167 -4.38 19.86 -15.03
N PHE A 168 -3.53 18.93 -14.59
CA PHE A 168 -3.81 18.04 -13.46
C PHE A 168 -3.82 18.80 -12.12
N ASP A 169 -4.82 18.52 -11.30
CA ASP A 169 -4.91 19.04 -9.93
C ASP A 169 -3.94 18.24 -9.04
N VAL A 170 -2.77 18.81 -8.79
CA VAL A 170 -1.64 18.17 -8.10
C VAL A 170 -2.08 17.50 -6.80
N PHE A 171 -1.73 16.22 -6.65
CA PHE A 171 -2.08 15.46 -5.46
C PHE A 171 -0.94 15.51 -4.42
N SER A 172 -1.31 15.82 -3.18
CA SER A 172 -0.53 15.55 -1.98
C SER A 172 -1.48 15.00 -0.91
N GLY A 173 -1.01 14.04 -0.12
CA GLY A 173 -1.74 13.32 0.91
C GLY A 173 -1.54 11.80 0.87
N ASP A 174 -2.29 11.09 1.71
CA ASP A 174 -2.35 9.63 1.72
C ASP A 174 -3.80 9.17 1.50
N ARG A 175 -4.07 8.52 0.36
CA ARG A 175 -5.41 8.10 -0.05
C ARG A 175 -5.37 6.75 -0.78
N VAL A 176 -6.33 5.89 -0.44
CA VAL A 176 -6.54 4.61 -1.12
C VAL A 176 -7.43 4.76 -2.36
N HIS A 177 -8.43 5.65 -2.30
CA HIS A 177 -9.38 5.90 -3.38
C HIS A 177 -9.42 7.39 -3.76
N GLN A 178 -8.32 7.89 -4.35
CA GLN A 178 -8.24 9.26 -4.87
C GLN A 178 -8.75 9.31 -6.30
N VAL A 179 -9.71 10.20 -6.57
CA VAL A 179 -10.18 10.47 -7.93
C VAL A 179 -9.24 11.48 -8.59
N ALA A 180 -8.75 11.15 -9.78
CA ALA A 180 -7.94 12.06 -10.59
C ALA A 180 -8.81 13.18 -11.18
N THR A 181 -8.32 14.41 -11.10
CA THR A 181 -9.02 15.58 -11.63
C THR A 181 -8.07 16.49 -12.40
N TRP A 182 -8.59 17.08 -13.47
CA TRP A 182 -7.87 18.06 -14.29
C TRP A 182 -8.71 19.34 -14.32
N LYS A 183 -8.21 20.43 -13.72
CA LYS A 183 -8.93 21.70 -13.55
C LYS A 183 -10.33 21.49 -12.94
N GLY A 184 -10.42 20.63 -11.92
CA GLY A 184 -11.66 20.24 -11.25
C GLY A 184 -12.55 19.26 -12.02
N ARG A 185 -12.22 18.91 -13.27
CA ARG A 185 -12.95 17.90 -14.05
C ARG A 185 -12.46 16.51 -13.67
N ALA A 186 -13.37 15.69 -13.13
CA ALA A 186 -13.16 14.27 -12.87
C ALA A 186 -13.67 13.36 -14.00
N ASP A 187 -14.54 13.90 -14.87
CA ASP A 187 -15.26 13.09 -15.86
C ASP A 187 -14.44 12.82 -17.12
N LEU A 188 -14.20 11.52 -17.34
CA LEU A 188 -13.42 10.95 -18.43
C LEU A 188 -14.27 10.09 -19.36
N GLY A 189 -15.61 10.15 -19.27
CA GLY A 189 -16.51 9.34 -20.11
C GLY A 189 -16.27 9.47 -21.61
N ALA A 190 -15.79 10.65 -22.07
CA ALA A 190 -15.41 10.88 -23.47
C ALA A 190 -14.18 10.07 -23.95
N LEU A 191 -13.45 9.45 -23.02
CA LEU A 191 -12.34 8.55 -23.29
C LEU A 191 -12.76 7.08 -23.31
N GLY A 192 -14.01 6.75 -22.94
CA GLY A 192 -14.53 5.39 -22.94
C GLY A 192 -14.29 4.66 -24.27
N GLY A 193 -13.70 3.47 -24.19
CA GLY A 193 -13.35 2.63 -25.33
C GLY A 193 -12.10 3.05 -26.12
N LYS A 194 -11.45 4.18 -25.76
CA LYS A 194 -10.21 4.62 -26.42
C LYS A 194 -8.99 3.98 -25.79
N THR A 195 -8.00 3.69 -26.61
CA THR A 195 -6.67 3.26 -26.14
C THR A 195 -5.87 4.49 -25.72
N VAL A 196 -5.45 4.50 -24.46
CA VAL A 196 -4.68 5.58 -23.85
C VAL A 196 -3.44 5.04 -23.14
N ARG A 197 -2.53 5.93 -22.79
CA ARG A 197 -1.44 5.67 -21.85
C ARG A 197 -1.56 6.64 -20.69
N LEU A 198 -1.22 6.17 -19.48
CA LEU A 198 -1.13 7.03 -18.32
C LEU A 198 0.34 7.29 -18.02
N LYS A 199 0.71 8.57 -17.92
CA LYS A 199 2.04 8.98 -17.48
C LYS A 199 1.91 9.63 -16.10
N PHE A 200 2.57 9.01 -15.12
CA PHE A 200 2.63 9.50 -13.76
C PHE A 200 3.94 10.24 -13.53
N PHE A 201 3.86 11.34 -12.80
CA PHE A 201 4.99 12.13 -12.35
C PHE A 201 4.99 12.08 -10.82
N LEU A 202 6.03 11.51 -10.24
CA LEU A 202 6.15 11.24 -8.81
C LEU A 202 7.32 12.03 -8.24
N HIS A 203 7.11 12.76 -7.16
CA HIS A 203 8.17 13.42 -6.41
C HIS A 203 7.93 13.21 -4.92
N ASN A 204 8.88 12.58 -4.23
CA ASN A 204 8.70 12.04 -2.87
C ASN A 204 7.37 11.29 -2.70
N ALA A 205 6.92 10.55 -3.71
CA ALA A 205 5.59 9.95 -3.76
C ALA A 205 5.64 8.47 -4.14
N ALA A 206 4.70 7.70 -3.60
CA ALA A 206 4.48 6.29 -3.86
C ALA A 206 3.11 6.08 -4.51
N LEU A 207 3.08 5.44 -5.67
CA LEU A 207 1.86 4.97 -6.36
C LEU A 207 1.74 3.46 -6.15
N TYR A 208 0.61 3.00 -5.60
CA TYR A 208 0.39 1.58 -5.29
C TYR A 208 -0.47 0.89 -6.36
N SER A 209 -1.62 1.49 -6.68
CA SER A 209 -2.55 0.96 -7.67
C SER A 209 -3.30 2.09 -8.37
N PHE A 210 -3.86 1.79 -9.54
CA PHE A 210 -4.79 2.64 -10.25
C PHE A 210 -5.80 1.80 -11.01
N GLN A 211 -6.99 2.34 -11.23
CA GLN A 211 -8.07 1.67 -11.94
C GLN A 211 -8.96 2.68 -12.66
N PHE A 212 -9.60 2.22 -13.72
CA PHE A 212 -10.73 2.93 -14.28
C PHE A 212 -12.04 2.40 -13.70
N ALA A 213 -12.96 3.30 -13.39
CA ALA A 213 -14.23 2.95 -12.78
C ALA A 213 -15.38 3.81 -13.33
N PRO A 214 -16.61 3.29 -13.35
CA PRO A 214 -17.79 4.07 -13.70
C PRO A 214 -18.16 5.09 -12.61
N GLU A 215 -17.82 4.83 -11.35
CA GLU A 215 -18.02 5.71 -10.19
C GLU A 215 -16.93 5.50 -9.13
N ARG A 216 -16.91 6.34 -8.07
CA ARG A 216 -15.98 6.14 -6.95
C ARG A 216 -16.33 4.84 -6.22
N PRO A 217 -15.36 3.91 -5.99
CA PRO A 217 -15.62 2.68 -5.26
C PRO A 217 -16.08 3.05 -3.85
N LYS A 218 -17.22 2.50 -3.46
CA LYS A 218 -17.70 2.57 -2.08
C LYS A 218 -16.91 1.54 -1.27
N PRO A 219 -16.60 1.82 0.01
CA PRO A 219 -16.07 0.79 0.90
C PRO A 219 -16.98 -0.43 0.82
N GLU A 220 -16.41 -1.63 0.63
CA GLU A 220 -17.22 -2.83 0.55
C GLU A 220 -18.10 -2.94 1.81
N PRO A 221 -19.44 -2.95 1.67
CA PRO A 221 -20.29 -3.16 2.82
C PRO A 221 -20.04 -4.58 3.33
N MET A 222 -19.79 -4.72 4.63
CA MET A 222 -19.64 -6.02 5.27
C MET A 222 -20.86 -6.88 4.92
N ASN A 223 -20.64 -7.97 4.18
CA ASN A 223 -21.69 -8.94 3.91
C ASN A 223 -22.03 -9.67 5.21
N ARG A 224 -22.99 -9.13 5.96
CA ARG A 224 -23.45 -9.67 7.25
C ARG A 224 -24.22 -10.98 7.10
N LEU A 225 -24.59 -11.38 5.88
CA LEU A 225 -25.41 -12.57 5.64
C LEU A 225 -24.60 -13.87 5.74
N CYS A 226 -23.27 -13.81 5.78
CA CYS A 226 -22.41 -14.98 5.94
C CYS A 226 -21.09 -14.67 6.67
N PRO A 227 -21.12 -14.40 8.00
CA PRO A 227 -19.89 -14.34 8.79
C PRO A 227 -19.21 -15.72 8.78
N GLY A 228 -18.06 -15.83 8.11
CA GLY A 228 -17.23 -17.04 8.12
C GLY A 228 -17.52 -18.11 7.05
N CYS A 229 -18.48 -17.92 6.13
CA CYS A 229 -18.68 -18.89 5.05
C CYS A 229 -17.62 -18.73 3.95
N ARG A 230 -17.03 -19.85 3.51
CA ARG A 230 -16.11 -19.90 2.36
C ARG A 230 -16.80 -19.24 1.17
N GLY A 231 -16.33 -18.06 0.78
CA GLY A 231 -16.76 -17.44 -0.47
C GLY A 231 -16.51 -18.42 -1.61
N ARG A 232 -17.57 -18.97 -2.18
CA ARG A 232 -17.49 -19.69 -3.45
C ARG A 232 -17.01 -18.66 -4.48
N PRO A 233 -15.96 -18.93 -5.28
CA PRO A 233 -15.67 -18.05 -6.40
C PRO A 233 -16.93 -17.99 -7.27
N ARG A 234 -17.46 -16.77 -7.50
CA ARG A 234 -18.48 -16.55 -8.52
C ARG A 234 -17.81 -16.76 -9.88
N ALA A 235 -17.74 -18.01 -10.32
CA ALA A 235 -17.59 -18.31 -11.74
C ALA A 235 -18.95 -18.08 -12.39
N SER A 236 -19.14 -16.93 -13.03
CA SER A 236 -20.20 -16.77 -14.02
C SER A 236 -19.79 -17.61 -15.23
N VAL A 237 -20.27 -18.85 -15.29
CA VAL A 237 -20.29 -19.58 -16.56
C VAL A 237 -21.58 -19.14 -17.23
N ALA A 238 -21.44 -18.28 -18.25
CA ALA A 238 -22.51 -18.05 -19.21
C ALA A 238 -22.73 -19.35 -19.99
N GLY A 239 -23.96 -19.85 -19.95
CA GLY A 239 -24.52 -20.79 -20.91
C GLY A 239 -25.64 -20.09 -21.65
#